data_AF-A0A959QCD3-F1
#
_entry.id   AF-A0A959QCD3-F1
#
_cell.length_a   1.000
_cell.length_b   1.000
_cell.length_c   1.000
_cell.angle_alpha   90.00
_cell.angle_beta   90.00
_cell.angle_gamma   90.00
#
_symmetry.space_group_name_H-M   'P 1'
#
loop_
_entity.id
_entity.type
_entity.pdbx_description
1 polymer ?
#
loop_
_entity_poly.entity_id
_entity_poly.type
_entity_poly.pdbx_seq_one_letter_code
_entity_poly.pdbx_strand_id
1 'polypeptide(L)'
;MRRKEAMYGELEILLKAGLDLKTCLDLWRDNQDRESDRQLAQQVVGDVVAGHSLSAALRKSGRFSSFEIFSVQIAESSGQLPEIAAELRSHFGLLMHYRK
;
A
#
# COMPACT_ATOMS: atom_id res chain seq x y z
N MET A 1 -11.58 -6.08 0.09
CA MET A 1 -10.77 -6.87 -0.86
C MET A 1 -10.49 -6.07 -2.13
N ARG A 2 -11.48 -5.69 -2.96
CA ARG A 2 -11.24 -4.88 -4.18
C ARG A 2 -10.38 -3.64 -3.97
N ARG A 3 -10.66 -2.85 -2.93
CA ARG A 3 -9.87 -1.65 -2.60
C ARG A 3 -8.39 -1.95 -2.31
N LYS A 4 -8.12 -3.07 -1.64
CA LYS A 4 -6.74 -3.50 -1.31
C LYS A 4 -6.01 -3.97 -2.57
N GLU A 5 -6.67 -4.79 -3.38
CA GLU A 5 -6.14 -5.23 -4.67
C GLU A 5 -5.80 -4.02 -5.58
N ALA A 6 -6.71 -3.05 -5.69
CA ALA A 6 -6.48 -1.84 -6.48
C ALA A 6 -5.30 -1.01 -5.95
N MET A 7 -5.24 -0.75 -4.63
CA MET A 7 -4.13 -0.03 -4.00
C MET A 7 -2.78 -0.70 -4.27
N TYR A 8 -2.67 -2.02 -4.02
CA TYR A 8 -1.40 -2.72 -4.23
C TYR A 8 -1.03 -2.84 -5.70
N GLY A 9 -2.01 -2.90 -6.62
CA GLY A 9 -1.74 -2.87 -8.05
C GLY A 9 -1.25 -1.52 -8.56
N GLU A 10 -1.79 -0.42 -8.05
CA GLU A 10 -1.28 0.92 -8.36
C GLU A 10 0.16 1.09 -7.84
N LEU A 11 0.40 0.74 -6.57
CA LEU A 11 1.75 0.78 -6.00
C LEU A 11 2.73 -0.13 -6.75
N GLU A 12 2.32 -1.33 -7.14
CA GLU A 12 3.12 -2.24 -7.97
C GLU A 12 3.58 -1.56 -9.25
N ILE A 13 2.66 -0.95 -10.00
CA ILE A 13 2.96 -0.30 -11.28
C ILE A 13 3.94 0.86 -11.08
N LEU A 14 3.66 1.73 -10.12
CA LEU A 14 4.46 2.94 -9.88
C LEU A 14 5.86 2.60 -9.36
N LEU A 15 5.96 1.66 -8.42
CA LEU A 15 7.26 1.22 -7.88
C LEU A 15 8.09 0.48 -8.94
N LYS A 16 7.48 -0.37 -9.77
CA LYS A 16 8.18 -1.01 -10.90
C LYS A 16 8.62 -0.03 -11.97
N ALA A 17 7.95 1.12 -12.11
CA ALA A 17 8.37 2.21 -12.99
C ALA A 17 9.58 2.99 -12.45
N GLY A 18 10.09 2.65 -11.26
CA GLY A 18 11.26 3.28 -10.64
C GLY A 18 10.95 4.58 -9.91
N LEU A 19 9.66 4.89 -9.68
CA LEU A 19 9.29 6.03 -8.85
C LEU A 19 9.61 5.75 -7.38
N ASP A 20 10.04 6.78 -6.66
CA ASP A 20 10.27 6.67 -5.23
C ASP A 20 8.94 6.46 -4.48
N LEU A 21 9.03 5.87 -3.29
CA LEU A 21 7.86 5.49 -2.49
C LEU A 21 6.97 6.69 -2.15
N LYS A 22 7.55 7.86 -1.86
CA LYS A 22 6.75 9.06 -1.53
C LYS A 22 5.92 9.46 -2.74
N THR A 23 6.53 9.54 -3.92
CA THR A 23 5.82 9.86 -5.16
C THR A 23 4.72 8.85 -5.45
N CYS A 24 4.97 7.55 -5.24
CA CYS A 24 3.95 6.51 -5.39
C CYS A 24 2.76 6.72 -4.45
N LEU A 25 3.01 7.03 -3.18
CA LEU A 25 1.96 7.25 -2.17
C LEU A 25 1.18 8.56 -2.40
N ASP A 26 1.85 9.62 -2.87
CA ASP A 26 1.19 10.87 -3.27
C ASP A 26 0.22 10.63 -4.42
N LEU A 27 0.63 9.90 -5.47
CA LEU A 27 -0.23 9.55 -6.59
C LEU A 27 -1.41 8.67 -6.15
N TRP A 28 -1.15 7.66 -5.32
CA TRP A 28 -2.21 6.83 -4.73
C TRP A 28 -3.23 7.68 -3.96
N ARG A 29 -2.78 8.63 -3.13
CA ARG A 29 -3.68 9.55 -2.40
C ARG A 29 -4.55 10.36 -3.35
N ASP A 30 -3.94 10.92 -4.39
CA ASP A 30 -4.63 11.82 -5.33
C ASP A 30 -5.66 11.06 -6.18
N ASN A 31 -5.47 9.76 -6.36
CA ASN A 31 -6.37 8.86 -7.07
C ASN A 31 -7.53 8.31 -6.21
N GLN A 32 -7.72 8.81 -4.98
CA GLN A 32 -8.83 8.41 -4.10
C GLN A 32 -10.09 9.26 -4.32
N ASP A 33 -11.18 8.62 -4.73
CA ASP A 33 -12.50 9.24 -4.88
C ASP A 33 -13.22 9.47 -3.54
N ARG A 34 -13.06 8.52 -2.60
CA ARG A 34 -13.78 8.54 -1.33
C ARG A 34 -12.99 9.32 -0.30
N GLU A 35 -13.66 10.27 0.36
CA GLU A 35 -13.04 11.09 1.41
C GLU A 35 -12.39 10.26 2.52
N SER A 36 -13.02 9.15 2.94
CA SER A 36 -12.43 8.25 3.95
C SER A 36 -11.13 7.58 3.51
N ASP A 37 -11.00 7.28 2.22
CA ASP A 37 -9.82 6.61 1.66
C ASP A 37 -8.73 7.66 1.36
N ARG A 38 -9.12 8.87 0.95
CA ARG A 38 -8.21 10.03 0.85
C ARG A 38 -7.61 10.40 2.20
N GLN A 39 -8.40 10.45 3.27
CA GLN A 39 -7.90 10.71 4.63
C GLN A 39 -6.93 9.64 5.12
N LEU A 40 -7.25 8.37 4.84
CA LEU A 40 -6.34 7.26 5.12
C LEU A 40 -5.01 7.42 4.37
N ALA A 41 -5.07 7.71 3.07
CA ALA A 41 -3.89 7.90 2.25
C ALA A 41 -3.07 9.12 2.70
N GLN A 42 -3.74 10.23 3.01
CA GLN A 42 -3.13 11.44 3.55
C GLN A 42 -2.38 11.17 4.87
N GLN A 43 -2.97 10.38 5.77
CA GLN A 43 -2.32 9.97 7.01
C GLN A 43 -1.06 9.15 6.72
N VAL A 44 -1.15 8.14 5.85
CA VAL A 44 -0.03 7.27 5.51
C VAL A 44 1.11 8.06 4.85
N VAL A 45 0.79 8.92 3.89
CA VAL A 45 1.76 9.83 3.24
C VAL A 45 2.43 10.72 4.29
N GLY A 46 1.64 11.34 5.18
CA GLY A 46 2.15 12.22 6.22
C GLY A 46 3.12 11.53 7.17
N ASP A 47 2.79 10.31 7.61
CA ASP A 47 3.65 9.51 8.48
C ASP A 47 4.98 9.13 7.77
N VAL A 48 4.93 8.73 6.50
CA VAL A 48 6.14 8.40 5.72
C VAL A 48 7.02 9.62 5.48
N VAL A 49 6.43 10.77 5.14
CA VAL A 49 7.16 12.04 4.98
C VAL A 49 7.80 12.50 6.29
N ALA A 50 7.17 12.21 7.44
CA ALA A 50 7.74 12.46 8.76
C ALA A 50 8.90 11.50 9.13
N GLY A 51 9.27 10.56 8.25
CA GLY A 51 10.37 9.63 8.44
C GLY A 51 9.98 8.32 9.12
N HIS A 52 8.68 8.06 9.32
CA HIS A 52 8.25 6.73 9.73
C HIS A 52 8.34 5.76 8.57
N SER A 53 8.58 4.49 8.89
CA SER A 53 8.50 3.41 7.91
C SER A 53 7.06 3.27 7.40
N LEU A 54 6.88 2.86 6.15
CA LEU A 54 5.58 2.56 5.56
C LEU A 54 4.85 1.54 6.42
N SER A 55 5.54 0.48 6.82
CA SER A 55 4.99 -0.53 7.73
C SER A 55 4.43 0.05 9.04
N ALA A 56 5.10 1.05 9.63
CA ALA A 56 4.62 1.74 10.82
C ALA A 56 3.41 2.64 10.53
N ALA A 57 3.42 3.36 9.40
CA ALA A 57 2.29 4.18 8.96
C ALA A 57 1.02 3.33 8.72
N LEU A 58 1.16 2.20 8.02
CA LEU A 58 0.08 1.24 7.80
C LEU A 58 -0.47 0.70 9.11
N ARG A 59 0.41 0.35 10.06
CA ARG A 59 0.03 -0.10 11.41
C ARG A 59 -0.76 0.96 12.16
N LYS A 60 -0.27 2.20 12.20
CA LYS A 60 -0.89 3.33 12.90
C LYS A 60 -2.29 3.64 12.36
N SER A 61 -2.54 3.44 11.08
CA SER A 61 -3.86 3.67 10.48
C SER A 61 -4.96 2.72 10.97
N GLY A 62 -4.61 1.54 11.49
CA GLY A 62 -5.57 0.52 11.92
C GLY A 62 -6.42 -0.10 10.79
N ARG A 63 -6.10 0.18 9.52
CA ARG A 63 -6.87 -0.30 8.33
C ARG A 63 -6.21 -1.48 7.60
N PHE A 64 -5.04 -1.92 8.06
CA PHE A 64 -4.25 -2.98 7.42
C PHE A 64 -4.12 -4.17 8.36
N SER A 65 -4.22 -5.37 7.80
CA SER A 65 -4.03 -6.61 8.55
C SER A 65 -2.57 -6.78 8.97
N SER A 66 -2.34 -7.59 10.01
CA SER A 66 -0.99 -7.93 10.45
C SER A 66 -0.15 -8.54 9.33
N PHE A 67 -0.77 -9.35 8.46
CA PHE A 67 -0.11 -9.93 7.29
C PHE A 67 0.44 -8.83 6.36
N GLU A 68 -0.41 -7.89 5.93
CA GLU A 68 0.01 -6.77 5.10
C GLU A 68 1.16 -5.97 5.72
N ILE A 69 1.05 -5.66 7.02
CA ILE A 69 2.05 -4.86 7.73
C ILE A 69 3.40 -5.58 7.77
N PHE A 70 3.42 -6.87 8.10
CA PHE A 70 4.67 -7.64 8.18
C PHE A 70 5.30 -7.86 6.80
N SER A 71 4.49 -8.15 5.78
CA SER A 71 4.94 -8.25 4.39
C SER A 71 5.63 -6.96 3.94
N VAL A 72 4.99 -5.82 4.15
CA VAL A 72 5.57 -4.51 3.82
C VAL A 72 6.84 -4.23 4.62
N GLN A 73 6.87 -4.57 5.92
CA GLN A 73 8.04 -4.34 6.76
C GLN A 73 9.28 -5.11 6.26
N ILE A 74 9.11 -6.37 5.87
CA ILE A 74 10.19 -7.20 5.33
C ILE A 74 10.69 -6.60 4.02
N ALA A 75 9.77 -6.30 3.11
CA ALA A 75 10.08 -5.74 1.80
C ALA A 75 10.74 -4.37 1.87
N GLU A 76 10.34 -3.53 2.81
CA GLU A 76 10.92 -2.21 3.06
C GLU A 76 12.39 -2.33 3.49
N SER A 77 12.73 -3.34 4.29
CA SER A 77 14.11 -3.58 4.75
C SER A 77 14.98 -4.27 3.71
N SER A 78 14.39 -5.03 2.78
CA SER A 78 15.09 -5.74 1.70
C SER A 78 15.11 -4.98 0.37
N GLY A 79 14.43 -3.84 0.27
CA GLY A 79 14.29 -3.07 -0.97
C GLY A 79 13.34 -3.70 -2.00
N GLN A 80 12.43 -4.59 -1.55
CA GLN A 80 11.55 -5.41 -2.40
C GLN A 80 10.08 -4.95 -2.36
N LEU A 81 9.85 -3.65 -2.16
CA LEU A 81 8.50 -3.07 -2.17
C LEU A 81 7.73 -3.31 -3.49
N PRO A 82 8.35 -3.26 -4.69
CA PRO A 82 7.66 -3.59 -5.95
C PRO A 82 7.13 -5.03 -5.98
N GLU A 83 7.93 -5.99 -5.50
CA GLU A 83 7.60 -7.42 -5.49
C GLU A 83 6.47 -7.70 -4.50
N ILE A 84 6.57 -7.18 -3.28
CA ILE A 84 5.54 -7.42 -2.27
C ILE A 84 4.20 -6.77 -2.65
N ALA A 85 4.21 -5.63 -3.34
CA ALA A 85 2.99 -5.02 -3.86
C ALA A 85 2.31 -5.94 -4.88
N ALA A 86 3.07 -6.57 -5.78
CA ALA A 86 2.55 -7.55 -6.73
C ALA A 86 1.96 -8.80 -6.03
N GLU A 87 2.63 -9.31 -5.00
CA GLU A 87 2.15 -10.44 -4.20
C GLU A 87 0.86 -10.10 -3.44
N LEU A 88 0.81 -8.95 -2.76
CA LEU A 88 -0.37 -8.52 -2.02
C LEU A 88 -1.55 -8.25 -2.96
N ARG A 89 -1.32 -7.63 -4.12
CA ARG A 89 -2.35 -7.49 -5.17
C ARG A 89 -2.90 -8.85 -5.56
N SER A 90 -2.02 -9.81 -5.89
CA SER A 90 -2.41 -11.17 -6.30
C SER A 90 -3.19 -11.89 -5.20
N HIS A 91 -2.73 -11.78 -3.95
CA HIS A 91 -3.40 -12.34 -2.77
C HIS A 91 -4.83 -11.80 -2.62
N PHE A 92 -5.03 -10.48 -2.67
CA PHE A 92 -6.36 -9.89 -2.54
C PHE A 92 -7.26 -10.17 -3.76
N GLY A 93 -6.67 -10.32 -4.95
CA GLY A 93 -7.36 -10.78 -6.16
C GLY A 93 -7.91 -12.20 -6.01
N LEU A 94 -7.10 -13.13 -5.51
CA LEU A 94 -7.52 -14.51 -5.22
C LEU A 94 -8.64 -14.55 -4.17
N LEU A 95 -8.49 -13.83 -3.06
CA LEU A 95 -9.53 -13.74 -2.03
C LEU A 95 -10.85 -13.17 -2.57
N MET A 96 -10.82 -12.34 -3.62
CA MET A 96 -12.04 -11.90 -4.30
C MET A 96 -12.65 -12.99 -5.17
N HIS A 97 -11.82 -13.78 -5.86
CA HIS A 97 -12.29 -14.88 -6.69
C HIS A 97 -13.04 -15.93 -5.86
N TYR A 98 -12.49 -16.33 -4.71
CA TYR A 98 -13.10 -17.34 -3.82
C TYR A 98 -14.35 -16.86 -3.05
N ARG A 99 -14.65 -15.56 -3.05
CA ARG A 99 -15.79 -14.97 -2.34
C ARG A 99 -16.96 -14.59 -3.26
N LYS A 100 -16.91 -14.98 -4.54
CA LYS A 100 -18.04 -14.96 -5.47
C LYS A 100 -18.79 -16.29 -5.38
#